data_AF-A0A850GXJ9-F1
#
_entry.id   AF-A0A850GXJ9-F1
#
_cell.length_a   1.000
_cell.length_b   1.000
_cell.length_c   1.000
_cell.angle_alpha   90.00
_cell.angle_beta   90.00
_cell.angle_gamma   90.00
#
_symmetry.space_group_name_H-M   'P 1'
#
loop_
_entity.id
_entity.type
_entity.pdbx_description
1 polymer ?
#
loop_
_entity_poly.entity_id
_entity_poly.type
_entity_poly.pdbx_seq_one_letter_code
_entity_poly.pdbx_strand_id
1 'polypeptide(L)'
;MSMNSNIQGLRGRARLLLPVLCLCLPVLSGCTDDGGDGGDDGEESSSEESAGDTTTGEDSDTETETDTTTGEELPESCSCIIDEPYTDDNMPSGPEDPNLPTCGEQLCDTVIATLADDATFTVENPDALTCALEALRDRTPGYLHWDYDAYSGMERVEGYTLILDDGSAISRVWGVYDLSQDVSEAELGALEDATYFEACLAEEDDQARFDCLRTQLVSVEASCDEGWWWTSI
;
A
#
# COMPACT_ATOMS: atom_id res chain seq x y z
N MET A 1 -25.88 -4.44 1.35
CA MET A 1 -25.03 -4.80 2.50
C MET A 1 -23.69 -4.16 2.22
N SER A 2 -23.44 -2.96 2.76
CA SER A 2 -22.16 -2.26 2.55
C SER A 2 -21.09 -2.90 3.42
N MET A 3 -20.10 -3.52 2.80
CA MET A 3 -18.83 -3.80 3.45
C MET A 3 -17.96 -2.56 3.26
N ASN A 4 -17.92 -1.70 4.28
CA ASN A 4 -16.87 -0.68 4.41
C ASN A 4 -15.56 -1.42 4.71
N SER A 5 -14.80 -1.78 3.68
CA SER A 5 -13.41 -2.17 3.85
C SER A 5 -12.59 -0.91 4.10
N ASN A 6 -12.48 -0.56 5.37
CA ASN A 6 -11.72 0.57 5.85
C ASN A 6 -10.23 0.18 5.85
N ILE A 7 -9.59 0.25 4.68
CA ILE A 7 -8.11 0.19 4.57
C ILE A 7 -7.58 1.60 4.88
N GLN A 8 -7.80 2.05 6.13
CA GLN A 8 -7.11 3.22 6.66
C GLN A 8 -5.86 2.77 7.42
N GLY A 9 -4.74 3.30 6.96
CA GLY A 9 -3.40 2.92 7.37
C GLY A 9 -3.13 3.11 8.86
N LEU A 10 -2.50 2.11 9.44
CA LEU A 10 -1.72 2.22 10.66
C LEU A 10 -0.43 3.00 10.37
N ARG A 11 -0.53 4.30 10.05
CA ARG A 11 0.62 5.23 10.09
C ARG A 11 0.83 5.73 11.51
N GLY A 12 1.14 4.80 12.41
CA GLY A 12 1.61 5.08 13.77
C GLY A 12 3.13 5.22 13.80
N ARG A 13 3.65 6.44 13.57
CA ARG A 13 5.08 6.76 13.72
C ARG A 13 5.54 6.61 15.18
N ALA A 14 6.05 5.44 15.54
CA ALA A 14 6.94 5.31 16.70
C ALA A 14 8.40 5.43 16.23
N ARG A 15 8.91 6.66 16.17
CA ARG A 15 10.36 6.92 16.07
C ARG A 15 11.03 6.48 17.38
N LEU A 16 11.39 5.20 17.47
CA LEU A 16 12.35 4.74 18.47
C LEU A 16 13.75 5.15 17.99
N LEU A 17 14.25 6.24 18.56
CA LEU A 17 15.67 6.60 18.55
C LEU A 17 16.44 5.46 19.23
N LEU A 18 17.05 4.56 18.46
CA LEU A 18 18.09 3.67 18.98
C LEU A 18 19.36 4.50 19.21
N PRO A 19 19.86 4.63 20.44
CA PRO A 19 21.20 5.12 20.66
C PRO A 19 22.21 4.06 20.18
N VAL A 20 23.02 4.44 19.21
CA VAL A 20 24.23 3.71 18.79
C VAL A 20 25.18 3.64 20.00
N LEU A 21 25.08 2.56 20.78
CA LEU A 21 26.06 2.22 21.80
C LEU A 21 27.20 1.44 21.14
N CYS A 22 28.23 2.18 20.76
CA CYS A 22 29.55 1.65 20.44
C CYS A 22 30.19 1.11 21.73
N LEU A 23 30.09 -0.21 21.97
CA LEU A 23 30.79 -0.90 23.05
C LEU A 23 31.92 -1.75 22.48
N CYS A 24 33.13 -1.21 22.60
CA CYS A 24 34.36 -1.97 22.49
C CYS A 24 34.60 -2.81 23.78
N LEU A 25 35.01 -4.08 23.57
CA LEU A 25 35.82 -4.96 24.44
C LEU A 25 35.13 -5.63 25.66
N PRO A 26 35.69 -6.73 26.23
CA PRO A 26 36.55 -7.80 25.69
C PRO A 26 36.06 -9.23 26.03
N VAL A 27 36.73 -10.23 25.47
CA VAL A 27 36.61 -11.67 25.80
C VAL A 27 36.86 -11.92 27.29
N LEU A 28 35.91 -12.56 27.99
CA LEU A 28 36.16 -13.26 29.25
C LEU A 28 35.20 -14.46 29.44
N SER A 29 35.82 -15.57 29.79
CA SER A 29 35.28 -16.89 30.13
C SER A 29 34.52 -16.88 31.46
N GLY A 30 33.47 -17.70 31.61
CA GLY A 30 32.95 -18.09 32.93
C GLY A 30 31.49 -18.54 32.98
N CYS A 31 31.27 -19.78 33.41
CA CYS A 31 30.00 -20.47 33.65
C CYS A 31 29.13 -19.78 34.73
N THR A 32 27.81 -20.00 34.71
CA THR A 32 27.03 -20.58 35.83
C THR A 32 25.58 -20.85 35.40
N ASP A 33 25.17 -22.07 35.69
CA ASP A 33 23.83 -22.66 35.67
C ASP A 33 23.01 -22.10 36.84
N ASP A 34 21.77 -21.64 36.64
CA ASP A 34 20.78 -21.56 37.73
C ASP A 34 19.36 -21.59 37.15
N GLY A 35 18.61 -22.64 37.49
CA GLY A 35 17.22 -22.84 37.12
C GLY A 35 16.25 -22.05 37.99
N GLY A 36 15.08 -21.72 37.43
CA GLY A 36 14.01 -21.03 38.15
C GLY A 36 12.64 -21.43 37.61
N ASP A 37 12.11 -22.50 38.20
CA ASP A 37 10.72 -22.95 38.18
C ASP A 37 9.83 -21.96 38.94
N GLY A 38 8.59 -21.74 38.45
CA GLY A 38 7.59 -20.96 39.17
C GLY A 38 6.45 -20.48 38.28
N GLY A 39 5.35 -21.23 38.25
CA GLY A 39 4.07 -20.76 37.76
C GLY A 39 3.40 -19.79 38.74
N ASP A 40 2.39 -19.07 38.26
CA ASP A 40 1.32 -18.54 39.10
C ASP A 40 0.04 -18.36 38.28
N ASP A 41 -1.06 -18.73 38.93
CA ASP A 41 -2.41 -18.86 38.42
C ASP A 41 -3.12 -17.51 38.30
N GLY A 42 -4.22 -17.48 37.54
CA GLY A 42 -4.97 -16.27 37.23
C GLY A 42 -5.79 -15.68 38.37
N GLU A 43 -6.41 -14.53 38.10
CA GLU A 43 -7.70 -14.16 38.69
C GLU A 43 -8.35 -13.01 37.91
N GLU A 44 -9.68 -13.07 37.88
CA GLU A 44 -10.62 -12.23 37.16
C GLU A 44 -10.82 -10.87 37.85
N SER A 45 -11.25 -9.82 37.11
CA SER A 45 -12.21 -8.84 37.63
C SER A 45 -12.67 -7.79 36.62
N SER A 46 -13.98 -7.81 36.38
CA SER A 46 -14.96 -6.72 36.45
C SER A 46 -14.61 -5.32 35.91
N SER A 47 -15.50 -4.76 35.08
CA SER A 47 -16.66 -3.98 35.57
C SER A 47 -17.43 -3.36 34.40
N GLU A 48 -18.74 -3.60 34.37
CA GLU A 48 -19.71 -2.83 33.58
C GLU A 48 -20.16 -1.59 34.38
N GLU A 49 -20.90 -0.71 33.69
CA GLU A 49 -21.61 0.49 34.17
C GLU A 49 -20.92 1.85 33.95
N SER A 50 -21.47 2.65 33.04
CA SER A 50 -21.86 4.03 33.38
C SER A 50 -22.93 4.55 32.40
N ALA A 51 -24.10 4.85 32.96
CA ALA A 51 -25.15 5.64 32.35
C ALA A 51 -24.93 7.14 32.63
N GLY A 52 -25.38 7.98 31.70
CA GLY A 52 -25.45 9.44 31.81
C GLY A 52 -25.23 10.06 30.43
N ASP A 53 -25.82 11.16 30.02
CA ASP A 53 -26.81 12.08 30.56
C ASP A 53 -27.26 12.95 29.34
N THR A 54 -28.38 13.64 29.45
CA THR A 54 -29.05 14.40 28.38
C THR A 54 -28.39 15.76 28.16
N THR A 55 -28.24 16.25 26.92
CA THR A 55 -28.43 17.70 26.62
C THR A 55 -28.62 17.99 25.14
N THR A 56 -29.64 18.80 24.88
CA THR A 56 -30.05 19.41 23.60
C THR A 56 -29.16 20.59 23.24
N GLY A 57 -28.76 20.67 21.98
CA GLY A 57 -28.18 21.87 21.34
C GLY A 57 -28.50 21.83 19.86
N GLU A 58 -29.54 22.57 19.47
CA GLU A 58 -29.99 22.76 18.09
C GLU A 58 -29.36 24.07 17.61
N ASP A 59 -28.25 23.98 16.88
CA ASP A 59 -27.68 25.08 16.10
C ASP A 59 -27.64 24.61 14.64
N SER A 60 -28.58 25.13 13.86
CA SER A 60 -28.57 25.03 12.39
C SER A 60 -27.49 25.96 11.86
N ASP A 61 -26.27 25.45 11.73
CA ASP A 61 -25.28 26.05 10.86
C ASP A 61 -25.62 25.69 9.42
N THR A 62 -25.98 26.72 8.66
CA THR A 62 -26.13 26.67 7.21
C THR A 62 -24.74 26.47 6.62
N GLU A 63 -24.36 25.23 6.38
CA GLU A 63 -23.18 24.91 5.60
C GLU A 63 -23.40 25.44 4.18
N THR A 64 -22.67 26.50 3.86
CA THR A 64 -22.52 26.97 2.50
C THR A 64 -21.65 25.93 1.81
N GLU A 65 -22.29 24.99 1.10
CA GLU A 65 -21.65 24.16 0.09
C GLU A 65 -21.00 25.10 -0.92
N THR A 66 -19.75 25.43 -0.64
CA THR A 66 -18.90 26.11 -1.59
C THR A 66 -18.37 25.00 -2.46
N ASP A 67 -19.19 24.62 -3.46
CA ASP A 67 -18.76 23.91 -4.65
C ASP A 67 -17.66 24.75 -5.31
N THR A 68 -16.47 24.61 -4.78
CA THR A 68 -15.24 25.09 -5.37
C THR A 68 -14.76 23.94 -6.24
N THR A 69 -15.48 23.67 -7.33
CA THR A 69 -14.89 23.05 -8.52
C THR A 69 -13.98 24.11 -9.15
N THR A 70 -12.96 24.56 -8.40
CA THR A 70 -11.78 25.14 -9.02
C THR A 70 -11.23 23.99 -9.83
N GLY A 71 -11.22 24.14 -11.16
CA GLY A 71 -10.46 23.29 -12.04
C GLY A 71 -9.00 23.42 -11.62
N GLU A 72 -8.63 22.64 -10.62
CA GLU A 72 -7.26 22.45 -10.21
C GLU A 72 -6.60 21.82 -11.42
N GLU A 73 -5.74 22.60 -12.05
CA GLU A 73 -5.04 22.18 -13.25
C GLU A 73 -4.19 20.98 -12.83
N LEU A 74 -4.55 19.80 -13.35
CA LEU A 74 -3.81 18.57 -13.04
C LEU A 74 -2.33 18.80 -13.33
N PRO A 75 -1.42 18.31 -12.47
CA PRO A 75 0.01 18.38 -12.73
C PRO A 75 0.34 17.87 -14.14
N GLU A 76 1.25 18.52 -14.86
CA GLU A 76 1.63 18.10 -16.22
C GLU A 76 2.12 16.63 -16.25
N SER A 77 2.68 16.15 -15.13
CA SER A 77 3.08 14.74 -14.93
C SER A 77 1.93 13.74 -15.02
N CYS A 78 0.69 14.15 -14.73
CA CYS A 78 -0.50 13.31 -14.83
C CYS A 78 -0.96 13.07 -16.27
N SER A 79 -0.42 13.79 -17.26
CA SER A 79 -0.79 13.61 -18.68
C SER A 79 -0.49 12.22 -19.23
N CYS A 80 0.34 11.43 -18.54
CA CYS A 80 0.64 10.04 -18.88
C CYS A 80 -0.47 9.05 -18.50
N ILE A 81 -1.34 9.43 -17.57
CA ILE A 81 -2.43 8.60 -17.07
C ILE A 81 -3.66 8.92 -17.91
N ILE A 82 -4.05 7.96 -18.76
CA ILE A 82 -5.22 8.09 -19.62
C ILE A 82 -6.19 7.00 -19.20
N ASP A 83 -6.99 7.30 -18.18
CA ASP A 83 -8.22 6.56 -17.92
C ASP A 83 -9.39 7.51 -18.15
N GLU A 84 -10.25 7.15 -19.11
CA GLU A 84 -11.50 7.88 -19.27
C GLU A 84 -12.42 7.47 -18.12
N PRO A 85 -13.01 8.42 -17.36
CA PRO A 85 -13.92 8.06 -16.30
C PRO A 85 -15.09 7.28 -16.89
N TYR A 86 -15.39 6.11 -16.34
CA TYR A 86 -16.56 5.36 -16.76
C TYR A 86 -17.82 6.17 -16.49
N THR A 87 -18.57 6.42 -17.54
CA THR A 87 -19.91 6.98 -17.47
C THR A 87 -20.92 5.85 -17.66
N ASP A 88 -22.17 6.07 -17.23
CA ASP A 88 -23.28 5.13 -17.48
C ASP A 88 -23.39 4.69 -18.95
N ASP A 89 -22.92 5.53 -19.89
CA ASP A 89 -22.94 5.29 -21.33
C ASP A 89 -21.73 4.48 -21.85
N ASN A 90 -20.66 4.34 -21.08
CA ASN A 90 -19.43 3.62 -21.45
C ASN A 90 -18.99 2.57 -20.41
N MET A 91 -19.88 2.19 -19.50
CA MET A 91 -19.57 1.18 -18.50
C MET A 91 -19.33 -0.17 -19.18
N PRO A 92 -18.18 -0.83 -18.95
CA PRO A 92 -17.81 -2.04 -19.65
C PRO A 92 -18.78 -3.17 -19.26
N SER A 93 -18.98 -4.09 -20.19
CA SER A 93 -19.86 -5.25 -19.97
C SER A 93 -19.30 -6.25 -18.94
N GLY A 94 -18.12 -5.98 -18.40
CA GLY A 94 -17.37 -6.81 -17.46
C GLY A 94 -16.24 -6.01 -16.80
N PRO A 95 -15.44 -6.65 -15.93
CA PRO A 95 -14.24 -6.03 -15.39
C PRO A 95 -13.21 -5.85 -16.53
N GLU A 96 -12.66 -4.65 -16.65
CA GLU A 96 -11.59 -4.31 -17.60
C GLU A 96 -10.45 -3.68 -16.82
N ASP A 97 -9.21 -4.15 -16.98
CA ASP A 97 -8.08 -3.57 -16.27
C ASP A 97 -7.88 -2.10 -16.70
N PRO A 98 -7.50 -1.19 -15.78
CA PRO A 98 -7.17 0.19 -16.13
C PRO A 98 -6.02 0.25 -17.12
N ASN A 99 -5.95 1.32 -17.90
CA ASN A 99 -4.84 1.49 -18.83
C ASN A 99 -3.52 1.67 -18.07
N LEU A 100 -2.48 0.96 -18.54
CA LEU A 100 -1.11 1.22 -18.10
C LEU A 100 -0.64 2.62 -18.55
N PRO A 101 0.35 3.23 -17.86
CA PRO A 101 0.85 4.54 -18.24
C PRO A 101 1.30 4.61 -19.70
N THR A 102 0.93 5.69 -20.38
CA THR A 102 1.26 5.88 -21.80
C THR A 102 2.67 6.44 -22.02
N CYS A 103 3.35 6.82 -20.94
CA CYS A 103 4.73 7.30 -20.95
C CYS A 103 5.60 6.43 -20.04
N GLY A 104 6.92 6.47 -20.29
CA GLY A 104 7.87 5.57 -19.67
C GLY A 104 7.87 4.18 -20.32
N GLU A 105 9.05 3.57 -20.41
CA GLU A 105 9.16 2.17 -20.82
C GLU A 105 8.99 1.28 -19.57
N GLN A 106 8.48 0.06 -19.77
CA GLN A 106 8.48 -0.94 -18.71
C GLN A 106 9.93 -1.34 -18.41
N LEU A 107 10.37 -1.18 -17.15
CA LEU A 107 11.77 -1.37 -16.78
C LEU A 107 12.13 -2.83 -16.51
N CYS A 108 11.20 -3.58 -15.92
CA CYS A 108 11.37 -4.96 -15.48
C CYS A 108 10.15 -5.78 -15.92
N ASP A 109 10.31 -7.10 -16.07
CA ASP A 109 9.17 -8.00 -16.23
C ASP A 109 8.16 -7.79 -15.09
N THR A 110 6.87 -8.04 -15.34
CA THR A 110 5.82 -7.93 -14.31
C THR A 110 6.15 -8.84 -13.13
N VAL A 111 6.20 -8.30 -11.91
CA VAL A 111 6.43 -9.12 -10.70
C VAL A 111 5.15 -9.89 -10.38
N ILE A 112 5.23 -11.22 -10.29
CA ILE A 112 4.07 -12.09 -10.03
C ILE A 112 4.23 -12.73 -8.65
N ALA A 113 3.29 -12.46 -7.76
CA ALA A 113 3.19 -13.04 -6.44
C ALA A 113 1.89 -13.82 -6.27
N THR A 114 1.93 -14.89 -5.47
CA THR A 114 0.76 -15.71 -5.18
C THR A 114 0.68 -16.06 -3.70
N LEU A 115 -0.52 -16.00 -3.13
CA LEU A 115 -0.85 -16.54 -1.82
C LEU A 115 -1.76 -17.77 -1.97
N ALA A 116 -1.21 -18.95 -1.71
CA ALA A 116 -1.93 -20.21 -1.76
C ALA A 116 -2.94 -20.34 -0.59
N ASP A 117 -3.91 -21.26 -0.73
CA ASP A 117 -4.95 -21.52 0.28
C ASP A 117 -4.39 -21.96 1.66
N ASP A 118 -3.15 -22.46 1.71
CA ASP A 118 -2.46 -22.85 2.95
C ASP A 118 -1.63 -21.70 3.57
N ALA A 119 -1.83 -20.47 3.08
CA ALA A 119 -1.10 -19.26 3.42
C ALA A 119 0.38 -19.25 3.02
N THR A 120 0.79 -20.10 2.09
CA THR A 120 2.14 -20.02 1.50
C THR A 120 2.21 -18.88 0.49
N PHE A 121 3.06 -17.90 0.76
CA PHE A 121 3.41 -16.84 -0.19
C PHE A 121 4.54 -17.29 -1.11
N THR A 122 4.46 -16.94 -2.39
CA THR A 122 5.50 -17.24 -3.39
C THR A 122 5.60 -16.13 -4.41
N VAL A 123 6.83 -15.73 -4.76
CA VAL A 123 7.11 -14.89 -5.93
C VAL A 123 7.57 -15.78 -7.07
N GLU A 124 6.82 -15.80 -8.17
CA GLU A 124 7.11 -16.70 -9.30
C GLU A 124 8.41 -16.31 -10.04
N ASN A 125 8.74 -15.02 -10.01
CA ASN A 125 9.90 -14.44 -10.68
C ASN A 125 10.70 -13.49 -9.77
N PRO A 126 11.49 -14.03 -8.82
CA PRO A 126 12.22 -13.23 -7.84
C PRO A 126 13.27 -12.28 -8.45
N ASP A 127 13.75 -12.57 -9.67
CA ASP A 127 14.65 -11.66 -10.41
C ASP A 127 13.93 -10.38 -10.83
N ALA A 128 12.65 -10.46 -11.21
CA ALA A 128 11.84 -9.28 -11.54
C ALA A 128 11.58 -8.42 -10.31
N LEU A 129 11.28 -9.05 -9.16
CA LEU A 129 11.14 -8.33 -7.89
C LEU A 129 12.42 -7.61 -7.50
N THR A 130 13.57 -8.27 -7.68
CA THR A 130 14.89 -7.66 -7.43
C THR A 130 15.10 -6.45 -8.35
N CYS A 131 14.86 -6.61 -9.66
CA CYS A 131 14.95 -5.54 -10.65
C CYS A 131 14.06 -4.34 -10.28
N ALA A 132 12.81 -4.60 -9.89
CA ALA A 132 11.85 -3.55 -9.55
C ALA A 132 12.29 -2.75 -8.31
N LEU A 133 12.76 -3.43 -7.25
CA LEU A 133 13.29 -2.78 -6.05
C LEU A 133 14.57 -1.99 -6.33
N GLU A 134 15.46 -2.48 -7.21
CA GLU A 134 16.63 -1.73 -7.67
C GLU A 134 16.25 -0.49 -8.47
N ALA A 135 15.27 -0.59 -9.37
CA ALA A 135 14.76 0.55 -10.14
C ALA A 135 14.17 1.63 -9.22
N LEU A 136 13.44 1.24 -8.17
CA LEU A 136 12.93 2.15 -7.15
C LEU A 136 14.06 2.82 -6.34
N ARG A 137 15.04 2.03 -5.86
CA ARG A 137 16.23 2.55 -5.16
C ARG A 137 16.97 3.59 -5.99
N ASP A 138 17.21 3.27 -7.26
CA ASP A 138 18.01 4.09 -8.17
C ASP A 138 17.20 5.21 -8.83
N ARG A 139 15.88 5.26 -8.58
CA ARG A 139 14.91 6.18 -9.20
C ARG A 139 15.03 6.19 -10.72
N THR A 140 15.13 5.00 -11.30
CA THR A 140 15.27 4.84 -12.76
C THR A 140 13.94 5.23 -13.43
N PRO A 141 13.90 6.25 -14.32
CA PRO A 141 12.65 6.65 -14.96
C PRO A 141 12.08 5.56 -15.86
N GLY A 142 10.78 5.35 -15.79
CA GLY A 142 10.07 4.24 -16.43
C GLY A 142 9.01 3.66 -15.50
N TYR A 143 8.31 2.60 -15.89
CA TYR A 143 7.29 2.00 -15.03
C TYR A 143 7.58 0.55 -14.65
N LEU A 144 7.08 0.19 -13.47
CA LEU A 144 7.11 -1.14 -12.87
C LEU A 144 5.67 -1.64 -12.76
N HIS A 145 5.45 -2.92 -13.02
CA HIS A 145 4.13 -3.55 -12.94
C HIS A 145 4.22 -4.79 -12.06
N TRP A 146 3.18 -5.05 -11.28
CA TRP A 146 3.08 -6.21 -10.41
C TRP A 146 1.66 -6.78 -10.39
N ASP A 147 1.59 -8.08 -10.15
CA ASP A 147 0.37 -8.89 -10.06
C ASP A 147 0.46 -9.76 -8.80
N TYR A 148 -0.63 -9.81 -8.04
CA TYR A 148 -0.80 -10.60 -6.85
C TYR A 148 -2.10 -11.41 -6.93
N ASP A 149 -1.97 -12.73 -6.99
CA ASP A 149 -3.10 -13.66 -6.95
C ASP A 149 -3.25 -14.27 -5.55
N ALA A 150 -4.45 -14.28 -5.00
CA ALA A 150 -4.73 -14.89 -3.70
C ALA A 150 -5.95 -15.79 -3.73
N TYR A 151 -5.93 -16.79 -2.85
CA TYR A 151 -7.05 -17.70 -2.61
C TYR A 151 -7.49 -18.43 -3.88
N SER A 152 -6.53 -18.91 -4.67
CA SER A 152 -6.76 -19.63 -5.93
C SER A 152 -7.53 -18.78 -6.97
N GLY A 153 -7.14 -17.52 -7.13
CA GLY A 153 -7.72 -16.58 -8.11
C GLY A 153 -9.07 -15.97 -7.71
N MET A 154 -9.48 -16.07 -6.44
CA MET A 154 -10.68 -15.36 -5.97
C MET A 154 -10.41 -13.86 -5.77
N GLU A 155 -9.17 -13.50 -5.53
CA GLU A 155 -8.68 -12.12 -5.41
C GLU A 155 -7.46 -11.99 -6.30
N ARG A 156 -7.53 -11.09 -7.29
CA ARG A 156 -6.37 -10.66 -8.08
C ARG A 156 -6.18 -9.18 -7.84
N VAL A 157 -5.01 -8.79 -7.38
CA VAL A 157 -4.64 -7.38 -7.15
C VAL A 157 -3.44 -7.07 -8.01
N GLU A 158 -3.52 -6.03 -8.80
CA GLU A 158 -2.47 -5.57 -9.69
C GLU A 158 -2.15 -4.10 -9.39
N GLY A 159 -0.99 -3.66 -9.84
CA GLY A 159 -0.61 -2.27 -9.69
C GLY A 159 0.63 -1.91 -10.46
N TYR A 160 0.81 -0.61 -10.67
CA TYR A 160 2.03 -0.09 -11.28
C TYR A 160 2.60 1.08 -10.49
N THR A 161 3.89 1.33 -10.72
CA THR A 161 4.57 2.56 -10.34
C THR A 161 5.25 3.16 -11.57
N LEU A 162 4.88 4.37 -11.97
CA LEU A 162 5.60 5.16 -12.96
C LEU A 162 6.57 6.11 -12.24
N ILE A 163 7.87 5.87 -12.38
CA ILE A 163 8.94 6.73 -11.86
C ILE A 163 9.23 7.82 -12.90
N LEU A 164 9.11 9.08 -12.49
CA LEU A 164 9.29 10.26 -13.35
C LEU A 164 10.75 10.74 -13.34
N ASP A 165 11.12 11.57 -14.33
CA ASP A 165 12.49 12.08 -14.48
C ASP A 165 12.96 12.96 -13.30
N ASP A 166 12.03 13.54 -12.54
CA ASP A 166 12.33 14.35 -11.34
C ASP A 166 12.45 13.50 -10.06
N GLY A 167 12.23 12.18 -10.17
CA GLY A 167 12.29 11.23 -9.06
C GLY A 167 11.03 11.17 -8.19
N SER A 168 9.95 11.86 -8.58
CA SER A 168 8.60 11.57 -8.09
C SER A 168 8.04 10.31 -8.77
N ALA A 169 6.90 9.82 -8.30
CA ALA A 169 6.26 8.67 -8.93
C ALA A 169 4.74 8.78 -8.90
N ILE A 170 4.10 8.15 -9.88
CA ILE A 170 2.66 7.91 -9.92
C ILE A 170 2.43 6.43 -9.61
N SER A 171 1.55 6.13 -8.67
CA SER A 171 1.17 4.77 -8.29
C SER A 171 -0.32 4.55 -8.51
N ARG A 172 -0.69 3.36 -8.98
CA ARG A 172 -2.08 2.90 -9.01
C ARG A 172 -2.15 1.44 -8.61
N VAL A 173 -3.23 1.09 -7.92
CA VAL A 173 -3.58 -0.27 -7.56
C VAL A 173 -5.00 -0.57 -8.01
N TRP A 174 -5.26 -1.78 -8.47
CA TRP A 174 -6.61 -2.27 -8.69
C TRP A 174 -6.75 -3.71 -8.25
N GLY A 175 -7.97 -4.11 -7.93
CA GLY A 175 -8.30 -5.47 -7.55
C GLY A 175 -9.56 -5.97 -8.24
N VAL A 176 -9.53 -7.22 -8.70
CA VAL A 176 -10.67 -7.98 -9.18
C VAL A 176 -11.02 -9.03 -8.12
N TYR A 177 -12.26 -8.95 -7.63
CA TYR A 177 -12.79 -9.78 -6.55
C TYR A 177 -14.08 -10.45 -7.02
N ASP A 178 -13.99 -11.67 -7.55
CA ASP A 178 -15.08 -12.50 -8.10
C ASP A 178 -16.07 -11.74 -9.02
N LEU A 179 -17.00 -10.99 -8.43
CA LEU A 179 -18.06 -10.23 -9.11
C LEU A 179 -17.89 -8.71 -9.07
N SER A 180 -16.76 -8.21 -8.56
CA SER A 180 -16.48 -6.78 -8.44
C SER A 180 -15.05 -6.43 -8.80
N GLN A 181 -14.82 -5.18 -9.18
CA GLN A 181 -13.51 -4.61 -9.41
C GLN A 181 -13.44 -3.22 -8.76
N ASP A 182 -12.30 -2.91 -8.17
CA ASP A 182 -12.00 -1.61 -7.57
C ASP A 182 -10.67 -1.13 -8.14
N VAL A 183 -10.65 0.07 -8.70
CA VAL A 183 -9.46 0.74 -9.21
C VAL A 183 -9.23 2.01 -8.41
N SER A 184 -8.09 2.08 -7.74
CA SER A 184 -7.70 3.26 -6.99
C SER A 184 -7.47 4.46 -7.89
N GLU A 185 -7.54 5.64 -7.29
CA GLU A 185 -6.91 6.85 -7.80
C GLU A 185 -5.45 6.57 -8.23
N ALA A 186 -5.01 7.22 -9.31
CA ALA A 186 -3.61 7.27 -9.68
C ALA A 186 -2.90 8.37 -8.88
N GLU A 187 -2.20 7.99 -7.82
CA GLU A 187 -1.60 8.92 -6.85
C GLU A 187 -0.21 9.39 -7.29
N LEU A 188 -0.01 10.70 -7.44
CA LEU A 188 1.30 11.32 -7.61
C LEU A 188 1.90 11.61 -6.24
N GLY A 189 3.16 11.22 -6.03
CA GLY A 189 3.82 11.45 -4.77
C GLY A 189 5.33 11.28 -4.77
N ALA A 190 5.91 11.43 -3.59
CA ALA A 190 7.32 11.21 -3.36
C ALA A 190 7.60 9.72 -3.07
N LEU A 191 8.59 9.15 -3.75
CA LEU A 191 9.12 7.84 -3.40
C LEU A 191 9.84 7.86 -2.05
N GLU A 192 9.80 6.74 -1.35
CA GLU A 192 10.73 6.43 -0.27
C GLU A 192 12.19 6.64 -0.70
N ASP A 193 13.08 6.78 0.27
CA ASP A 193 14.50 7.01 -0.03
C ASP A 193 15.25 5.73 -0.44
N ALA A 194 16.45 5.88 -1.01
CA ALA A 194 17.24 4.74 -1.44
C ALA A 194 17.60 3.79 -0.28
N THR A 195 17.72 4.28 0.96
CA THR A 195 18.05 3.45 2.12
C THR A 195 16.88 2.52 2.49
N TYR A 196 15.64 2.99 2.33
CA TYR A 196 14.45 2.15 2.47
C TYR A 196 14.50 0.97 1.49
N PHE A 197 14.72 1.23 0.20
CA PHE A 197 14.78 0.16 -0.80
C PHE A 197 16.02 -0.73 -0.68
N GLU A 198 17.16 -0.21 -0.19
CA GLU A 198 18.32 -1.03 0.18
C GLU A 198 17.98 -2.01 1.31
N ALA A 199 17.21 -1.58 2.31
CA ALA A 199 16.75 -2.47 3.37
C ALA A 199 15.79 -3.54 2.82
N CYS A 200 14.84 -3.15 1.96
CA CYS A 200 13.95 -4.09 1.30
C CYS A 200 14.71 -5.12 0.44
N LEU A 201 15.77 -4.71 -0.27
CA LEU A 201 16.62 -5.64 -1.02
C LEU A 201 17.40 -6.61 -0.13
N ALA A 202 17.62 -6.28 1.14
CA ALA A 202 18.32 -7.11 2.10
C ALA A 202 17.40 -8.04 2.90
N GLU A 203 16.07 -7.89 2.80
CA GLU A 203 15.12 -8.79 3.44
C GLU A 203 15.23 -10.21 2.87
N GLU A 204 15.23 -11.22 3.75
CA GLU A 204 15.28 -12.63 3.33
C GLU A 204 13.90 -13.18 2.95
N ASP A 205 12.83 -12.52 3.40
CA ASP A 205 11.45 -12.92 3.16
C ASP A 205 10.88 -12.25 1.91
N ASP A 206 10.50 -13.04 0.91
CA ASP A 206 9.97 -12.54 -0.35
C ASP A 206 8.64 -11.80 -0.17
N GLN A 207 7.84 -12.14 0.85
CA GLN A 207 6.62 -11.41 1.15
C GLN A 207 6.94 -9.98 1.60
N ALA A 208 7.84 -9.80 2.56
CA ALA A 208 8.30 -8.48 2.98
C ALA A 208 8.89 -7.66 1.81
N ARG A 209 9.65 -8.30 0.92
CA ARG A 209 10.20 -7.66 -0.29
C ARG A 209 9.11 -7.19 -1.25
N PHE A 210 8.08 -8.00 -1.48
CA PHE A 210 6.95 -7.64 -2.33
C PHE A 210 6.08 -6.54 -1.71
N ASP A 211 5.88 -6.56 -0.39
CA ASP A 211 5.17 -5.51 0.34
C ASP A 211 5.89 -4.14 0.22
N CYS A 212 7.23 -4.13 0.22
CA CYS A 212 8.01 -2.94 -0.07
C CYS A 212 7.76 -2.38 -1.48
N LEU A 213 7.68 -3.25 -2.49
CA LEU A 213 7.38 -2.84 -3.88
C LEU A 213 6.02 -2.15 -3.97
N ARG A 214 5.03 -2.63 -3.19
CA ARG A 214 3.66 -2.10 -3.16
C ARG A 214 3.47 -0.84 -2.31
N THR A 215 4.45 -0.51 -1.45
CA THR A 215 4.34 0.59 -0.47
C THR A 215 5.45 1.61 -0.67
N GLN A 216 5.65 2.01 -1.92
CA GLN A 216 6.78 2.79 -2.39
C GLN A 216 6.65 4.31 -2.20
N LEU A 217 5.44 4.84 -1.99
CA LEU A 217 5.20 6.26 -1.76
C LEU A 217 5.21 6.63 -0.27
N VAL A 218 6.09 7.57 0.11
CA VAL A 218 6.14 8.10 1.48
C VAL A 218 5.05 9.16 1.71
N SER A 219 4.65 9.87 0.67
CA SER A 219 3.60 10.89 0.70
C SER A 219 2.92 11.02 -0.65
N VAL A 220 1.61 11.26 -0.61
CA VAL A 220 0.77 11.61 -1.77
C VAL A 220 0.66 13.13 -1.82
N GLU A 221 0.85 13.69 -3.00
CA GLU A 221 0.87 15.13 -3.25
C GLU A 221 -0.34 15.57 -4.09
N ALA A 222 -0.75 14.71 -5.04
CA ALA A 222 -1.90 14.94 -5.89
C ALA A 222 -2.49 13.60 -6.38
N SER A 223 -3.68 13.68 -6.94
CA SER A 223 -4.35 12.58 -7.62
C SER A 223 -4.48 12.92 -9.11
N CYS A 224 -4.10 11.99 -9.98
CA CYS A 224 -4.15 12.17 -11.43
C CYS A 224 -5.53 11.86 -12.02
N ASP A 225 -6.35 11.07 -11.31
CA ASP A 225 -7.73 10.76 -11.61
C ASP A 225 -8.44 10.17 -10.38
N GLU A 226 -9.77 10.00 -10.44
CA GLU A 226 -10.58 9.62 -9.28
C GLU A 226 -10.67 8.10 -9.04
N GLY A 227 -10.00 7.27 -9.86
CA GLY A 227 -10.25 5.83 -9.88
C GLY A 227 -11.69 5.51 -10.29
N TRP A 228 -12.12 4.25 -10.11
CA TRP A 228 -13.48 3.81 -10.40
C TRP A 228 -13.76 2.42 -9.83
N TRP A 229 -15.03 2.02 -9.78
CA TRP A 229 -15.44 0.69 -9.31
C TRP A 229 -16.47 0.08 -10.25
N TRP A 230 -16.50 -1.26 -10.30
CA TRP A 230 -17.46 -2.03 -11.10
C TRP A 230 -18.00 -3.21 -10.28
N THR A 231 -19.26 -3.61 -10.52
CA THR A 231 -19.85 -4.82 -9.94
C THR A 231 -20.84 -5.46 -10.91
N SER A 232 -20.88 -6.79 -10.95
CA SER A 232 -21.96 -7.53 -11.59
C SER A 232 -23.22 -7.45 -10.72
N ILE A 233 -24.35 -7.05 -11.32
CA ILE A 233 -25.69 -7.05 -10.69
C ILE A 233 -26.39 -8.38 -10.95
#